data_AF-L1ILS5-F1
#
_entry.id   AF-L1ILS5-F1
#
_cell.length_a   1.000
_cell.length_b   1.000
_cell.length_c   1.000
_cell.angle_alpha   90.00
_cell.angle_beta   90.00
_cell.angle_gamma   90.00
#
_symmetry.space_group_name_H-M   'P 1'
#
loop_
_entity.id
_entity.type
_entity.pdbx_description
1 polymer ?
#
loop_
_entity_poly.entity_id
_entity_poly.type
_entity_poly.pdbx_seq_one_letter_code
_entity_poly.pdbx_strand_id
1 'polypeptide(L)'
;IGRGASGEVRRADYMGKKVAVKTWRDLGSEEGKDLLKEIGMMSHAFRHKNVVDFYGIYEHDGLPWLVMELMPGGSLEQYYEAKKKSRRDGRWRPETRRAVSWVEDILSALAYLHAQKPPVIHRDIKPANMLLTEDGRTVKIGDFGVSRRCPHSLRNGAVGTYRYMAPEIFRGEGQYTAAVDVYSFSLVMWYIF
;
A
#
# COMPACT_ATOMS: atom_id res chain seq x y z
N ILE A 1 -15.03 2.18 -1.28
CA ILE A 1 -14.35 1.19 -0.40
C ILE A 1 -13.40 1.84 0.59
N GLY A 2 -12.81 3.00 0.26
CA GLY A 2 -12.13 3.85 1.25
C GLY A 2 -11.91 5.26 0.71
N ARG A 3 -11.63 6.22 1.60
CA ARG A 3 -11.04 7.53 1.27
C ARG A 3 -9.67 7.60 1.93
N GLY A 4 -8.65 7.90 1.14
CA GLY A 4 -7.29 8.12 1.60
C GLY A 4 -6.89 9.59 1.46
N ALA A 5 -5.68 9.92 1.92
CA ALA A 5 -5.10 11.26 1.76
C ALA A 5 -4.94 11.67 0.29
N SER A 6 -4.76 10.69 -0.61
CA SER A 6 -4.53 10.92 -2.03
C SER A 6 -5.78 10.77 -2.90
N GLY A 7 -6.98 10.60 -2.33
CA GLY A 7 -8.22 10.51 -3.11
C GLY A 7 -9.22 9.44 -2.66
N GLU A 8 -10.23 9.22 -3.50
CA GLU A 8 -11.31 8.28 -3.22
C GLU A 8 -11.11 6.96 -3.98
N VAL A 9 -11.25 5.84 -3.27
CA VAL A 9 -11.18 4.50 -3.88
C VAL A 9 -12.56 3.85 -3.87
N ARG A 10 -13.06 3.51 -5.06
CA ARG A 10 -14.36 2.89 -5.28
C ARG A 10 -14.21 1.52 -5.91
N ARG A 11 -15.20 0.66 -5.66
CA ARG A 11 -15.34 -0.60 -6.40
C ARG A 11 -16.09 -0.29 -7.69
N ALA A 12 -15.63 -0.86 -8.80
CA ALA A 12 -16.30 -0.77 -10.09
C ALA A 12 -16.26 -2.12 -10.81
N ASP A 13 -17.05 -2.23 -11.88
CA ASP A 13 -16.97 -3.32 -12.85
C ASP A 13 -16.35 -2.77 -14.14
N TYR A 14 -15.28 -3.40 -14.60
CA TYR A 14 -14.55 -3.01 -15.81
C TYR A 14 -14.30 -4.25 -16.66
N MET A 15 -14.85 -4.28 -17.88
CA MET A 15 -14.78 -5.43 -18.80
C MET A 15 -15.20 -6.77 -18.16
N GLY A 16 -16.27 -6.77 -17.35
CA GLY A 16 -16.76 -7.96 -16.65
C GLY A 16 -15.91 -8.40 -15.45
N LYS A 17 -14.87 -7.64 -15.09
CA LYS A 17 -14.02 -7.88 -13.92
C LYS A 17 -14.28 -6.82 -12.85
N LYS A 18 -14.41 -7.27 -11.59
CA LYS A 18 -14.49 -6.36 -10.44
C LYS A 18 -13.11 -5.74 -10.19
N VAL A 19 -13.06 -4.41 -10.10
CA VAL A 19 -11.82 -3.64 -9.95
C VAL A 19 -11.94 -2.60 -8.84
N ALA A 20 -10.78 -2.15 -8.34
CA ALA A 20 -10.68 -0.96 -7.51
C ALA A 20 -10.27 0.22 -8.40
N VAL A 21 -10.98 1.34 -8.27
CA VAL A 21 -10.72 2.57 -8.99
C VAL A 21 -10.38 3.66 -8.00
N LYS A 22 -9.18 4.23 -8.12
CA LYS A 22 -8.77 5.43 -7.37
C LYS A 22 -8.98 6.65 -8.27
N THR A 23 -9.59 7.69 -7.71
CA THR A 23 -9.92 8.94 -8.42
C THR A 23 -9.44 10.15 -7.62
N TRP A 24 -9.03 11.20 -8.34
CA TRP A 24 -8.58 12.49 -7.81
C TRP A 24 -9.56 13.58 -8.24
N ARG A 25 -9.82 14.56 -7.36
CA ARG A 25 -10.82 15.61 -7.63
C ARG A 25 -10.21 16.82 -8.29
N ASP A 26 -8.96 17.13 -7.95
CA ASP A 26 -8.25 18.29 -8.48
C ASP A 26 -6.86 17.90 -8.95
N LEU A 27 -6.69 17.83 -10.28
CA LEU A 27 -5.44 17.51 -10.93
C LEU A 27 -4.40 18.64 -10.87
N GLY A 28 -4.83 19.87 -10.62
CA GLY A 28 -3.93 21.03 -10.44
C GLY A 28 -3.36 21.14 -9.03
N SER A 29 -3.94 20.41 -8.06
CA SER A 29 -3.51 20.39 -6.67
C SER A 29 -2.29 19.48 -6.42
N GLU A 30 -1.78 19.47 -5.19
CA GLU A 30 -0.78 18.48 -4.75
C GLU A 30 -1.27 17.03 -4.94
N GLU A 31 -2.58 16.78 -4.85
CA GLU A 31 -3.18 15.46 -5.10
C GLU A 31 -2.94 15.00 -6.55
N GLY A 32 -3.00 15.92 -7.51
CA GLY A 32 -2.69 15.67 -8.92
C GLY A 32 -1.20 15.38 -9.17
N LYS A 33 -0.30 15.99 -8.41
CA LYS A 33 1.14 15.63 -8.46
C LYS A 33 1.39 14.24 -7.91
N ASP A 34 0.66 13.83 -6.87
CA ASP A 34 0.75 12.48 -6.31
C ASP A 34 0.20 11.42 -7.26
N LEU A 35 -0.87 11.73 -8.01
CA LEU A 35 -1.36 10.89 -9.11
C LEU A 35 -0.24 10.56 -10.10
N LEU A 36 0.44 11.57 -10.64
CA LEU A 36 1.49 11.34 -11.65
C LEU A 36 2.65 10.50 -11.12
N LYS A 37 2.99 10.66 -9.83
CA LYS A 37 3.99 9.80 -9.17
C LYS A 37 3.51 8.36 -9.07
N GLU A 38 2.27 8.15 -8.61
CA GLU A 38 1.68 6.81 -8.46
C GLU A 38 1.57 6.10 -9.81
N ILE A 39 1.09 6.80 -10.83
CA ILE A 39 1.05 6.34 -12.22
C ILE A 39 2.45 5.93 -12.69
N GLY A 40 3.43 6.82 -12.53
CA GLY A 40 4.81 6.55 -12.93
C GLY A 40 5.34 5.28 -12.26
N MET A 41 5.11 5.14 -10.95
CA MET A 41 5.52 3.96 -10.20
C MET A 41 4.82 2.67 -10.67
N MET A 42 3.50 2.69 -10.81
CA MET A 42 2.72 1.48 -11.14
C MET A 42 2.84 1.07 -12.62
N SER A 43 3.08 2.02 -13.53
CA SER A 43 3.28 1.77 -14.97
C SER A 43 4.46 0.84 -15.28
N HIS A 44 5.36 0.64 -14.32
CA HIS A 44 6.45 -0.34 -14.41
C HIS A 44 6.01 -1.80 -14.36
N ALA A 45 4.70 -2.07 -14.26
CA ALA A 45 4.12 -3.41 -14.28
C ALA A 45 4.77 -4.33 -13.24
N PHE A 46 4.77 -3.90 -11.98
CA PHE A 46 5.14 -4.79 -10.87
C PHE A 46 4.27 -6.05 -10.94
N ARG A 47 4.91 -7.19 -11.13
CA ARG A 47 4.25 -8.49 -11.26
C ARG A 47 4.77 -9.39 -10.16
N HIS A 48 4.03 -9.40 -9.05
CA HIS A 48 4.36 -10.22 -7.91
C HIS A 48 3.07 -10.63 -7.19
N LYS A 49 2.98 -11.89 -6.75
CA LYS A 49 1.77 -12.44 -6.13
C LYS A 49 1.31 -11.67 -4.87
N ASN A 50 2.23 -10.96 -4.21
CA ASN A 50 1.98 -10.17 -3.01
C ASN A 50 2.05 -8.65 -3.26
N VAL A 51 1.94 -8.19 -4.51
CA VAL A 51 1.79 -6.78 -4.88
C VAL A 51 0.47 -6.64 -5.63
N VAL A 52 -0.31 -5.62 -5.31
CA VAL A 52 -1.61 -5.37 -5.96
C VAL A 52 -1.40 -5.08 -7.45
N ASP A 53 -2.13 -5.81 -8.30
CA ASP A 53 -1.97 -5.64 -9.74
C ASP A 53 -2.51 -4.28 -10.21
N PHE A 54 -1.73 -3.62 -11.05
CA PHE A 54 -2.11 -2.43 -11.78
C PHE A 54 -2.64 -2.81 -13.16
N TYR A 55 -3.85 -2.36 -13.50
CA TYR A 55 -4.45 -2.66 -14.80
C TYR A 55 -4.33 -1.52 -15.81
N GLY A 56 -4.13 -0.28 -15.36
CA GLY A 56 -3.94 0.87 -16.24
C GLY A 56 -4.57 2.15 -15.71
N ILE A 57 -4.36 3.23 -16.46
CA ILE A 57 -5.10 4.48 -16.30
C ILE A 57 -6.10 4.59 -17.43
N TYR A 58 -7.31 4.96 -17.07
CA TYR A 58 -8.39 5.22 -18.02
C TYR A 58 -8.95 6.61 -17.77
N GLU A 59 -9.48 7.22 -18.81
CA GLU A 59 -10.23 8.47 -18.66
C GLU A 59 -11.72 8.14 -18.55
N HIS A 60 -12.40 8.78 -17.60
CA HIS A 60 -13.85 8.75 -17.49
C HIS A 60 -14.35 10.12 -17.06
N ASP A 61 -15.25 10.72 -17.84
CA ASP A 61 -15.77 12.07 -17.65
C ASP A 61 -14.68 13.15 -17.50
N GLY A 62 -13.59 13.03 -18.29
CA GLY A 62 -12.46 13.96 -18.25
C GLY A 62 -11.58 13.84 -17.00
N LEU A 63 -11.79 12.81 -16.17
CA LEU A 63 -10.99 12.54 -14.97
C LEU A 63 -10.22 11.21 -15.09
N PRO A 64 -8.96 11.16 -14.63
CA PRO A 64 -8.16 9.96 -14.67
C PRO A 64 -8.58 8.97 -13.58
N TRP A 65 -8.72 7.72 -13.98
CA TRP A 65 -9.08 6.58 -13.17
C TRP A 65 -7.88 5.64 -13.11
N LEU A 66 -7.29 5.49 -11.93
CA LEU A 66 -6.28 4.47 -11.70
C LEU A 66 -6.99 3.15 -11.38
N VAL A 67 -6.93 2.20 -12.31
CA VAL A 67 -7.63 0.93 -12.22
C VAL A 67 -6.68 -0.16 -11.74
N MET A 68 -7.07 -0.82 -10.65
CA MET A 68 -6.25 -1.80 -9.92
C MET A 68 -7.07 -3.04 -9.56
N GLU A 69 -6.37 -4.09 -9.16
CA GLU A 69 -6.96 -5.26 -8.54
C GLU A 69 -7.82 -4.88 -7.33
N LEU A 70 -9.06 -5.37 -7.32
CA LEU A 70 -9.91 -5.27 -6.15
C LEU A 70 -9.49 -6.33 -5.13
N MET A 71 -9.24 -5.88 -3.90
CA MET A 71 -8.96 -6.74 -2.75
C MET A 71 -10.19 -6.78 -1.83
N PRO A 72 -11.08 -7.80 -1.95
CA PRO A 72 -12.38 -7.75 -1.29
C PRO A 72 -12.33 -7.88 0.23
N GLY A 73 -11.23 -8.44 0.77
CA GLY A 73 -11.00 -8.54 2.21
C GLY A 73 -10.67 -7.21 2.88
N GLY A 74 -10.52 -6.13 2.11
CA GLY A 74 -10.13 -4.81 2.62
C GLY A 74 -8.70 -4.78 3.11
N SER A 75 -8.33 -3.75 3.88
CA SER A 75 -7.00 -3.67 4.50
C SER A 75 -6.92 -4.50 5.79
N LEU A 76 -5.71 -4.86 6.21
CA LEU A 76 -5.49 -5.47 7.53
C LEU A 76 -6.09 -4.60 8.64
N GLU A 77 -5.96 -3.27 8.54
CA GLU A 77 -6.59 -2.36 9.51
C GLU A 77 -8.11 -2.54 9.59
N GLN A 78 -8.79 -2.51 8.44
CA GLN A 78 -10.23 -2.72 8.36
C GLN A 78 -10.64 -4.12 8.86
N TYR A 79 -9.86 -5.13 8.51
CA TYR A 79 -10.10 -6.52 8.89
C TYR A 79 -10.01 -6.70 10.41
N TYR A 80 -8.97 -6.17 11.05
CA TYR A 80 -8.82 -6.22 12.50
C TYR A 80 -9.94 -5.47 13.21
N GLU A 81 -10.29 -4.26 12.75
CA GLU A 81 -11.38 -3.48 13.35
C GLU A 81 -12.74 -4.20 13.24
N ALA A 82 -13.03 -4.84 12.10
CA ALA A 82 -14.23 -5.65 11.95
C ALA A 82 -14.24 -6.86 12.90
N LYS A 83 -13.11 -7.55 13.04
CA LYS A 83 -13.01 -8.72 13.94
C LYS A 83 -13.10 -8.34 15.41
N LYS A 84 -12.47 -7.24 15.85
CA LYS A 84 -12.61 -6.72 17.22
C LYS A 84 -14.06 -6.40 17.55
N LYS A 85 -14.78 -5.71 16.67
CA LYS A 85 -16.20 -5.35 16.85
C LYS A 85 -17.12 -6.57 16.97
N SER A 86 -16.76 -7.70 16.35
CA SER A 86 -17.50 -8.96 16.46
C SER A 86 -17.28 -9.72 17.78
N ARG A 87 -16.36 -9.26 18.64
CA ARG A 87 -15.98 -9.93 19.90
C ARG A 87 -16.39 -9.08 21.10
N ARG A 88 -16.97 -9.71 22.14
CA ARG A 88 -17.43 -9.01 23.36
C ARG A 88 -16.29 -8.34 24.15
N ASP A 89 -15.10 -8.92 24.15
CA ASP A 89 -13.92 -8.40 24.85
C ASP A 89 -13.14 -7.38 24.01
N GLY A 90 -13.56 -7.12 22.78
CA GLY A 90 -12.86 -6.25 21.82
C GLY A 90 -11.48 -6.74 21.42
N ARG A 91 -11.11 -7.98 21.79
CA ARG A 91 -9.80 -8.56 21.51
C ARG A 91 -9.93 -9.58 20.40
N TRP A 92 -9.14 -9.37 19.37
CA TRP A 92 -8.99 -10.36 18.31
C TRP A 92 -7.53 -10.49 17.94
N ARG A 93 -7.14 -11.73 17.67
CA ARG A 93 -5.84 -12.12 17.12
C ARG A 93 -6.05 -13.17 16.04
N PRO A 94 -5.29 -13.12 14.94
CA PRO A 94 -5.26 -14.21 13.98
C PRO A 94 -4.68 -15.47 14.63
N GLU A 95 -4.98 -16.63 14.03
CA GLU A 95 -4.23 -17.85 14.31
C GLU A 95 -2.76 -17.64 13.92
N THR A 96 -1.82 -18.19 14.70
CA THR A 96 -0.38 -18.03 14.47
C THR A 96 0.02 -18.38 13.04
N ARG A 97 -0.53 -19.46 12.47
CA ARG A 97 -0.25 -19.85 11.09
C ARG A 97 -0.66 -18.79 10.08
N ARG A 98 -1.79 -18.11 10.31
CA ARG A 98 -2.25 -17.02 9.45
C ARG A 98 -1.40 -15.78 9.62
N ALA A 99 -1.04 -15.44 10.85
CA ALA A 99 -0.13 -14.34 11.16
C ALA A 99 1.22 -14.49 10.45
N VAL A 100 1.83 -15.68 10.54
CA VAL A 100 3.08 -16.02 9.86
C VAL A 100 2.93 -15.94 8.34
N SER A 101 1.86 -16.50 7.78
CA SER A 101 1.59 -16.42 6.32
C SER A 101 1.48 -14.97 5.84
N TRP A 102 0.81 -14.09 6.58
CA TRP A 102 0.73 -12.67 6.24
C TRP A 102 2.09 -11.98 6.29
N VAL A 103 2.92 -12.31 7.28
CA VAL A 103 4.28 -11.80 7.38
C VAL A 103 5.15 -12.24 6.20
N GLU A 104 5.07 -13.52 5.83
CA GLU A 104 5.79 -14.08 4.68
C GLU A 104 5.38 -13.39 3.37
N ASP A 105 4.08 -13.17 3.16
CA ASP A 105 3.55 -12.45 1.99
C ASP A 105 4.11 -11.02 1.89
N ILE A 106 4.11 -10.28 3.01
CA ILE A 106 4.62 -8.90 3.05
C ILE A 106 6.12 -8.86 2.79
N LEU A 107 6.89 -9.74 3.42
CA LEU A 107 8.35 -9.81 3.21
C LEU A 107 8.70 -10.22 1.79
N SER A 108 7.95 -11.15 1.20
CA SER A 108 8.11 -11.57 -0.19
C SER A 108 7.91 -10.39 -1.16
N ALA A 109 6.88 -9.57 -0.94
CA ALA A 109 6.66 -8.35 -1.71
C ALA A 109 7.78 -7.31 -1.52
N LEU A 110 8.21 -7.05 -0.29
CA LEU A 110 9.30 -6.11 0.00
C LEU A 110 10.62 -6.55 -0.65
N ALA A 111 10.98 -7.83 -0.52
CA ALA A 111 12.16 -8.39 -1.17
C ALA A 111 12.10 -8.20 -2.69
N TYR A 112 10.94 -8.45 -3.31
CA TYR A 112 10.74 -8.22 -4.75
C TYR A 112 10.93 -6.74 -5.13
N LEU A 113 10.36 -5.80 -4.37
CA LEU A 113 10.46 -4.36 -4.64
C LEU A 113 11.90 -3.84 -4.44
N HIS A 114 12.57 -4.29 -3.39
CA HIS A 114 13.94 -3.88 -3.07
C HIS A 114 14.96 -4.46 -4.05
N ALA A 115 14.67 -5.61 -4.66
CA ALA A 115 15.51 -6.22 -5.70
C ALA A 115 15.39 -5.57 -7.09
N GLN A 116 14.46 -4.63 -7.29
CA GLN A 116 14.35 -3.89 -8.55
C GLN A 116 15.61 -3.08 -8.85
N LYS A 117 15.83 -2.73 -10.13
CA LYS A 117 16.95 -1.91 -10.56
C LYS A 117 16.45 -0.63 -11.26
N PRO A 118 16.55 0.54 -10.61
CA PRO A 118 16.95 0.76 -9.21
C PRO A 118 15.92 0.24 -8.19
N PRO A 119 16.30 0.02 -6.91
CA PRO A 119 15.40 -0.43 -5.86
C PRO A 119 14.16 0.46 -5.72
N VAL A 120 13.02 -0.17 -5.46
CA VAL A 120 11.76 0.51 -5.17
C VAL A 120 11.55 0.54 -3.67
N ILE A 121 11.54 1.74 -3.08
CA ILE A 121 11.24 1.95 -1.66
C ILE A 121 9.78 2.38 -1.55
N HIS A 122 8.99 1.67 -0.75
CA HIS A 122 7.56 1.92 -0.63
C HIS A 122 7.26 3.21 0.15
N ARG A 123 7.94 3.43 1.28
CA ARG A 123 7.87 4.60 2.17
C ARG A 123 6.54 4.81 2.92
N ASP A 124 5.62 3.86 2.88
CA ASP A 124 4.35 3.94 3.61
C ASP A 124 3.81 2.54 3.96
N ILE A 125 4.69 1.69 4.47
CA ILE A 125 4.32 0.36 4.95
C ILE A 125 3.53 0.51 6.25
N LYS A 126 2.26 0.11 6.21
CA LYS A 126 1.31 0.18 7.34
C LYS A 126 0.13 -0.77 7.12
N PRO A 127 -0.63 -1.17 8.16
CA PRO A 127 -1.75 -2.11 8.02
C PRO A 127 -2.84 -1.65 7.04
N ALA A 128 -3.04 -0.35 6.86
CA ALA A 128 -3.99 0.19 5.90
C ALA A 128 -3.62 -0.06 4.42
N ASN A 129 -2.34 -0.30 4.14
CA ASN A 129 -1.81 -0.57 2.78
C ASN A 129 -1.56 -2.07 2.53
N MET A 130 -1.80 -2.92 3.54
CA MET A 130 -1.74 -4.37 3.42
C MET A 130 -3.14 -4.89 3.11
N LEU A 131 -3.41 -5.23 1.85
CA LEU A 131 -4.74 -5.57 1.36
C LEU A 131 -4.95 -7.08 1.28
N LEU A 132 -6.14 -7.53 1.64
CA LEU A 132 -6.48 -8.95 1.81
C LEU A 132 -7.37 -9.47 0.69
N THR A 133 -7.13 -10.72 0.30
CA THR A 133 -8.07 -11.51 -0.50
C THR A 133 -9.39 -11.71 0.26
N GLU A 134 -10.45 -12.09 -0.45
CA GLU A 134 -11.79 -12.29 0.14
C GLU A 134 -11.80 -13.27 1.32
N ASP A 135 -11.02 -14.35 1.22
CA ASP A 135 -10.85 -15.35 2.28
C ASP A 135 -9.96 -14.88 3.44
N GLY A 136 -9.34 -13.70 3.32
CA GLY A 136 -8.40 -13.13 4.27
C GLY A 136 -7.10 -13.93 4.44
N ARG A 137 -6.75 -14.80 3.49
CA ARG A 137 -5.55 -15.66 3.61
C ARG A 137 -4.30 -15.04 3.02
N THR A 138 -4.42 -14.30 1.92
CA THR A 138 -3.28 -13.72 1.21
C THR A 138 -3.24 -12.21 1.43
N VAL A 139 -2.04 -11.69 1.69
CA VAL A 139 -1.78 -10.24 1.73
C VAL A 139 -1.08 -9.79 0.45
N LYS A 140 -1.53 -8.64 -0.07
CA LYS A 140 -0.83 -7.88 -1.11
C LYS A 140 -0.55 -6.46 -0.64
N ILE A 141 0.63 -5.94 -0.95
CA ILE A 141 0.98 -4.53 -0.72
C ILE A 141 0.34 -3.67 -1.82
N GLY A 142 -0.36 -2.61 -1.41
CA GLY A 142 -0.92 -1.58 -2.29
C GLY A 142 -0.55 -0.16 -1.86
N ASP A 143 -1.06 0.83 -2.60
CA ASP A 143 -0.83 2.27 -2.42
C ASP A 143 0.63 2.73 -2.57
N PHE A 144 1.04 2.90 -3.83
CA PHE A 144 2.41 3.30 -4.20
C PHE A 144 2.55 4.82 -4.39
N GLY A 145 1.59 5.63 -3.94
CA GLY A 145 1.54 7.07 -4.22
C GLY A 145 2.76 7.86 -3.73
N VAL A 146 3.37 7.38 -2.65
CA VAL A 146 4.63 7.95 -2.12
C VAL A 146 5.84 7.05 -2.38
N SER A 147 5.75 6.02 -3.19
CA SER A 147 6.91 5.16 -3.48
C SER A 147 7.93 5.85 -4.38
N ARG A 148 9.17 5.37 -4.36
CA ARG A 148 10.30 5.93 -5.13
C ARG A 148 11.20 4.83 -5.66
N ARG A 149 11.67 5.01 -6.89
CA ARG A 149 12.82 4.31 -7.46
C ARG A 149 14.10 5.07 -7.13
N CYS A 150 15.02 4.49 -6.40
CA CYS A 150 16.23 5.20 -5.99
C CYS A 150 17.47 4.32 -6.05
N PRO A 151 18.51 4.74 -6.80
CA PRO A 151 19.76 4.01 -6.82
C PRO A 151 20.49 4.11 -5.48
N HIS A 152 20.53 5.28 -4.82
CA HIS A 152 21.26 5.57 -3.57
C HIS A 152 20.52 6.61 -2.69
N SER A 153 21.02 6.83 -1.46
CA SER A 153 20.51 7.67 -0.38
C SER A 153 19.63 8.87 -0.79
N LEU A 154 18.42 8.93 -0.24
CA LEU A 154 17.41 9.95 -0.55
C LEU A 154 17.52 11.23 0.29
N ARG A 155 17.84 12.38 -0.35
CA ARG A 155 17.61 13.73 0.22
C ARG A 155 16.17 14.18 -0.06
N ASN A 156 15.23 13.80 0.79
CA ASN A 156 13.82 14.21 0.64
C ASN A 156 13.10 14.30 1.98
N GLY A 157 12.17 15.25 2.08
CA GLY A 157 11.38 15.52 3.29
C GLY A 157 10.53 14.35 3.78
N ALA A 158 10.06 14.46 5.02
CA ALA A 158 9.25 13.47 5.69
C ALA A 158 7.92 13.23 4.92
N VAL A 159 7.73 12.01 4.44
CA VAL A 159 6.50 11.55 3.78
C VAL A 159 6.10 10.18 4.31
N GLY A 160 4.80 9.88 4.28
CA GLY A 160 4.24 8.65 4.83
C GLY A 160 3.59 8.87 6.20
N THR A 161 3.10 7.78 6.78
CA THR A 161 2.35 7.84 8.04
C THR A 161 3.29 7.91 9.25
N TYR A 162 3.29 9.03 9.99
CA TYR A 162 4.22 9.28 11.10
C TYR A 162 4.37 8.11 12.10
N ARG A 163 3.28 7.42 12.44
CA ARG A 163 3.30 6.29 13.38
C ARG A 163 4.19 5.12 12.91
N TYR A 164 4.32 4.92 11.61
CA TYR A 164 5.08 3.83 11.00
C TYR A 164 6.43 4.30 10.42
N MET A 165 6.72 5.59 10.51
CA MET A 165 7.85 6.22 9.83
C MET A 165 9.17 5.91 10.56
N ALA A 166 10.19 5.56 9.78
CA ALA A 166 11.54 5.38 10.30
C ALA A 166 12.12 6.69 10.86
N PRO A 167 12.88 6.65 11.97
CA PRO A 167 13.35 7.85 12.66
C PRO A 167 14.22 8.75 11.77
N GLU A 168 15.04 8.18 10.88
CA GLU A 168 15.86 8.93 9.92
C GLU A 168 15.01 9.73 8.93
N ILE A 169 13.86 9.20 8.48
CA ILE A 169 12.90 9.97 7.67
C ILE A 169 12.26 11.06 8.52
N PHE A 170 11.83 10.73 9.74
CA PHE A 170 11.14 11.66 10.63
C PHE A 170 12.00 12.87 11.00
N ARG A 171 13.30 12.65 11.26
CA ARG A 171 14.27 13.71 11.57
C ARG A 171 14.71 14.50 10.34
N GLY A 172 14.26 14.12 9.14
CA GLY A 172 14.70 14.73 7.89
C GLY A 172 16.18 14.49 7.63
N GLU A 173 16.74 13.39 8.12
CA GLU A 173 18.09 12.97 7.74
C GLU A 173 18.04 12.73 6.22
N GLY A 174 18.74 13.59 5.47
CA GLY A 174 18.63 13.65 4.02
C GLY A 174 19.19 12.43 3.30
N GLN A 175 19.36 11.29 3.94
CA GLN A 175 19.87 10.08 3.32
C GLN A 175 19.24 8.85 3.98
N TYR A 176 18.42 8.13 3.23
CA TYR A 176 17.85 6.86 3.67
C TYR A 176 17.79 5.82 2.53
N THR A 177 17.67 4.55 2.92
CA THR A 177 17.69 3.37 2.03
C THR A 177 16.39 2.57 2.16
N ALA A 178 16.30 1.42 1.51
CA ALA A 178 15.20 0.47 1.66
C ALA A 178 15.00 -0.03 3.12
N ALA A 179 15.99 0.18 4.01
CA ALA A 179 15.87 -0.14 5.43
C ALA A 179 14.71 0.56 6.14
N VAL A 180 14.23 1.70 5.62
CA VAL A 180 13.07 2.41 6.16
C VAL A 180 11.79 1.58 6.07
N ASP A 181 11.62 0.80 4.99
CA ASP A 181 10.48 -0.11 4.84
C ASP A 181 10.59 -1.29 5.83
N VAL A 182 11.81 -1.73 6.15
CA VAL A 182 12.07 -2.78 7.16
C VAL A 182 11.71 -2.29 8.56
N TYR A 183 12.05 -1.04 8.89
CA TYR A 183 11.62 -0.41 10.14
C TYR A 183 10.09 -0.37 10.20
N SER A 184 9.42 0.17 9.19
CA SER A 184 7.96 0.24 9.13
C SER A 184 7.31 -1.14 9.20
N PHE A 185 7.89 -2.15 8.54
CA PHE A 185 7.45 -3.53 8.59
C PHE A 185 7.49 -4.11 10.02
N SER A 186 8.51 -3.78 10.84
CA SER A 186 8.57 -4.26 12.22
C SER A 186 7.35 -3.83 13.06
N LEU A 187 6.81 -2.64 12.78
CA LEU A 187 5.60 -2.12 13.43
C LEU A 187 4.33 -2.78 12.89
N VAL A 188 4.31 -3.16 11.61
CA VAL A 188 3.23 -4.00 11.05
C VAL A 188 3.27 -5.42 11.65
N MET A 189 4.46 -5.99 11.84
CA MET A 189 4.61 -7.28 12.52
C MET A 189 4.09 -7.19 13.96
N TRP A 190 4.48 -6.14 14.70
CA TRP A 190 3.91 -5.88 16.03
C TRP A 190 2.39 -5.73 16.01
N TYR A 191 1.82 -5.10 14.98
CA TYR A 191 0.36 -4.99 14.82
C TYR A 191 -0.32 -6.35 14.60
N ILE A 192 0.36 -7.28 13.91
CA ILE A 192 -0.18 -8.60 13.58
C ILE A 192 -0.24 -9.55 14.80
N PHE A 193 0.72 -9.43 15.73
CA PHE A 193 0.85 -10.31 16.90
C PHE A 193 0.24 -9.72 18.19
#